data_AF-C7GY44-F1
#
_entry.id   AF-C7GY44-F1
#
_cell.length_a   1.000
_cell.length_b   1.000
_cell.length_c   1.000
_cell.angle_alpha   90.00
_cell.angle_beta   90.00
_cell.angle_gamma   90.00
#
_symmetry.space_group_name_H-M   'P 1'
#
loop_
_entity.id
_entity.type
_entity.pdbx_description
1 polymer ?
#
loop_
_entity_poly.entity_id
_entity_poly.type
_entity_poly.pdbx_seq_one_letter_code
_entity_poly.pdbx_strand_id
1 'polypeptide(L)'
;MKRGESQAPDAIFGQSRAFALSDSSVNPDVIEYLKSVRQEALRTNAISIKNHMNLQKRTRHKSSMYDDEDEGALKRHAISPSLIRLQRNVEIWVRWFNSVKATVLTNAYEFTGYEDETLDLLLLFLKNYLEDMPSKCTTVEKIISVLNQHSFPEKAEEKEENLQIDEEWAKNILVRLEKTKIDSVEDVKKVITEGDKHELVGYNQWFQYLINNEPQHTTFHEKITSKQLWVLIKYMSNTWIKEIHKKGRHYRRLQDWLFYILIHTPERVTAEYTSILRDLGKKCLELIQKKPVEAHENKITLPKEMAELNVEIPAAVENMTITELTVSVIAVNYGQKDLIE
;
A
#
# COMPACT_ATOMS: atom_id res chain seq x y z
N MET A 1 27.59 -39.38 16.30
CA MET A 1 26.56 -38.75 15.44
C MET A 1 26.07 -39.81 14.45
N LYS A 2 24.87 -40.37 14.64
CA LYS A 2 24.26 -41.30 13.67
C LYS A 2 23.51 -40.47 12.62
N ARG A 3 23.76 -40.75 11.34
CA ARG A 3 23.12 -40.11 10.19
C ARG A 3 21.61 -40.38 10.25
N GLY A 4 20.79 -39.33 10.20
CA GLY A 4 19.33 -39.45 10.15
C GLY A 4 18.91 -40.14 8.85
N GLU A 5 18.13 -41.21 8.97
CA GLU A 5 17.50 -41.88 7.84
C GLU A 5 16.48 -40.93 7.20
N SER A 6 16.76 -40.45 6.00
CA SER A 6 15.86 -39.55 5.27
C SER A 6 14.63 -40.34 4.79
N GLN A 7 13.45 -39.95 5.26
CA GLN A 7 12.18 -40.52 4.77
C GLN A 7 11.64 -39.75 3.58
N ALA A 8 11.15 -40.48 2.57
CA ALA A 8 10.49 -39.89 1.41
C ALA A 8 9.20 -39.14 1.83
N PRO A 9 8.86 -38.02 1.17
CA PRO A 9 7.64 -37.28 1.45
C PRO A 9 6.39 -38.14 1.20
N ASP A 10 5.37 -37.94 2.03
CA ASP A 10 4.13 -38.70 1.93
C ASP A 10 3.40 -38.34 0.62
N ALA A 11 3.15 -39.33 -0.24
CA ALA A 11 2.54 -39.12 -1.55
C ALA A 11 1.11 -38.55 -1.48
N ILE A 12 0.41 -38.68 -0.36
CA ILE A 12 -0.98 -38.20 -0.21
C ILE A 12 -1.02 -36.77 0.33
N PHE A 13 -0.12 -36.42 1.25
CA PHE A 13 -0.12 -35.12 1.94
C PHE A 13 1.01 -34.18 1.51
N GLY A 14 1.93 -34.62 0.65
CA GLY A 14 3.02 -33.82 0.09
C GLY A 14 4.07 -33.35 1.11
N GLN A 15 4.03 -33.84 2.35
CA GLN A 15 4.89 -33.43 3.45
C GLN A 15 5.80 -34.59 3.90
N SER A 16 7.02 -34.27 4.31
CA SER A 16 7.89 -35.19 5.03
C SER A 16 7.29 -35.51 6.40
N ARG A 17 7.31 -36.79 6.79
CA ARG A 17 6.74 -37.22 8.07
C ARG A 17 7.61 -36.69 9.22
N ALA A 18 6.96 -36.15 10.25
CA ALA A 18 7.63 -35.62 11.44
C ALA A 18 8.38 -36.70 12.25
N PHE A 19 7.92 -37.96 12.16
CA PHE A 19 8.53 -39.10 12.84
C PHE A 19 8.95 -40.16 11.83
N ALA A 20 10.17 -40.67 12.00
CA ALA A 20 10.65 -41.80 11.24
C ALA A 20 10.02 -43.09 11.76
N LEU A 21 8.81 -43.43 11.28
CA LEU A 21 8.05 -44.61 11.75
C LEU A 21 8.75 -45.97 11.50
N SER A 22 9.89 -45.98 10.79
CA SER A 22 10.75 -47.13 10.56
C SER A 22 11.86 -47.28 11.60
N ASP A 23 12.08 -46.27 12.44
CA ASP A 23 13.12 -46.27 13.46
C ASP A 23 12.69 -47.13 14.66
N SER A 24 13.53 -48.10 15.01
CA SER A 24 13.36 -49.01 16.15
C SER A 24 13.24 -48.30 17.51
N SER A 25 13.62 -47.03 17.61
CA SER A 25 13.51 -46.22 18.83
C SER A 25 12.14 -45.56 19.02
N VAL A 26 11.26 -45.61 18.01
CA VAL A 26 9.90 -45.06 18.10
C VAL A 26 9.00 -46.07 18.82
N ASN A 27 8.34 -45.60 19.88
CA ASN A 27 7.42 -46.43 20.65
C ASN A 27 6.29 -47.00 19.74
N PRO A 28 6.06 -48.33 19.73
CA PRO A 28 5.04 -48.97 18.90
C PRO A 28 3.63 -48.43 19.13
N ASP A 29 3.28 -48.01 20.35
CA ASP A 29 1.95 -47.45 20.67
C ASP A 29 1.72 -46.11 19.94
N VAL A 30 2.79 -45.33 19.77
CA VAL A 30 2.76 -44.05 19.03
C VAL A 30 2.58 -44.32 17.53
N ILE A 31 3.18 -45.39 17.00
CA ILE A 31 3.00 -45.79 15.61
C ILE A 31 1.54 -46.18 15.35
N GLU A 32 0.92 -46.92 16.26
CA GLU A 32 -0.49 -47.32 16.15
C GLU A 32 -1.44 -46.11 16.24
N TYR A 33 -1.19 -45.21 17.19
CA TYR A 33 -1.95 -43.95 17.30
C TYR A 33 -1.86 -43.12 16.01
N LEU A 34 -0.66 -42.93 15.47
CA LEU A 34 -0.48 -42.14 14.24
C LEU A 34 -1.12 -42.83 13.01
N LYS A 35 -1.16 -44.16 12.97
CA LYS A 35 -1.91 -44.91 11.94
C LYS A 35 -3.42 -44.71 12.09
N SER A 36 -3.94 -44.70 13.32
CA SER A 36 -5.35 -44.39 13.62
C SER A 36 -5.71 -42.99 13.14
N VAL A 37 -4.94 -41.97 13.53
CA VAL A 37 -5.15 -40.57 13.11
C VAL A 37 -5.09 -40.43 11.59
N ARG A 38 -4.18 -41.15 10.92
CA ARG A 38 -4.13 -41.17 9.45
C ARG A 38 -5.41 -41.76 8.84
N GLN A 39 -5.89 -42.88 9.34
CA GLN A 39 -7.12 -43.49 8.84
C GLN A 39 -8.34 -42.59 9.08
N GLU A 40 -8.38 -41.91 10.22
CA GLU A 40 -9.42 -40.93 10.53
C GLU A 40 -9.36 -39.74 9.57
N ALA A 41 -8.19 -39.14 9.35
CA ALA A 41 -8.01 -38.04 8.40
C ALA A 41 -8.39 -38.43 6.95
N LEU A 42 -8.07 -39.65 6.53
CA LEU A 42 -8.48 -40.17 5.21
C LEU A 42 -9.99 -40.40 5.10
N ARG A 43 -10.65 -40.82 6.18
CA ARG A 43 -12.11 -41.00 6.22
C ARG A 43 -12.87 -39.68 6.28
N THR A 44 -12.35 -38.69 7.01
CA THR A 44 -12.99 -37.38 7.19
C THR A 44 -13.03 -36.56 5.91
N ASN A 45 -12.06 -36.72 4.99
CA ASN A 45 -12.06 -36.04 3.69
C ASN A 45 -13.01 -36.68 2.65
N ALA A 46 -13.50 -37.90 2.88
CA ALA A 46 -14.31 -38.65 1.90
C ALA A 46 -15.81 -38.76 2.27
N ILE A 47 -16.23 -38.30 3.45
CA ILE A 47 -17.63 -38.38 3.90
C ILE A 47 -18.27 -36.99 3.88
N SER A 48 -19.20 -36.84 2.94
CA SER A 48 -20.16 -35.74 2.73
C SER A 48 -20.55 -34.97 4.01
N ILE A 49 -20.42 -33.64 3.93
CA ILE A 49 -20.77 -32.59 4.91
C ILE A 49 -22.26 -32.61 5.36
N LYS A 50 -23.08 -33.58 4.93
CA LYS A 50 -24.52 -33.57 5.20
C LYS A 50 -24.97 -34.19 6.53
N ASN A 51 -24.16 -35.02 7.20
CA ASN A 51 -24.62 -35.76 8.39
C ASN A 51 -24.07 -35.28 9.75
N HIS A 52 -23.13 -34.34 9.80
CA HIS A 52 -22.51 -33.90 11.06
C HIS A 52 -23.23 -32.75 11.79
N MET A 53 -24.23 -32.11 11.20
CA MET A 53 -24.98 -31.03 11.87
C MET A 53 -25.89 -31.52 13.02
N ASN A 54 -26.24 -32.81 13.09
CA ASN A 54 -27.19 -33.31 14.10
C ASN A 54 -26.55 -34.01 15.31
N LEU A 55 -25.25 -34.31 15.29
CA LEU A 55 -24.57 -35.02 16.40
C LEU A 55 -23.77 -34.10 17.35
N GLN A 56 -23.45 -32.87 16.95
CA GLN A 56 -22.73 -31.91 17.82
C GLN A 56 -23.59 -31.25 18.90
N LYS A 57 -24.88 -31.55 19.00
CA LYS A 57 -25.77 -30.97 20.02
C LYS A 57 -25.76 -31.68 21.38
N ARG A 58 -25.08 -32.82 21.55
CA ARG A 58 -25.30 -33.67 22.75
C ARG A 58 -24.13 -34.05 23.65
N THR A 59 -22.90 -33.63 23.37
CA THR A 59 -21.78 -33.92 24.28
C THR A 59 -20.71 -32.84 24.25
N ARG A 60 -21.00 -31.70 24.87
CA ARG A 60 -19.97 -30.78 25.38
C ARG A 60 -19.66 -31.18 26.83
N HIS A 61 -18.75 -32.13 27.02
CA HIS A 61 -18.04 -32.21 28.30
C HIS A 61 -17.01 -31.08 28.33
N LYS A 62 -17.20 -30.16 29.27
CA LYS A 62 -16.26 -29.09 29.59
C LYS A 62 -15.06 -29.70 30.32
N SER A 63 -13.87 -29.65 29.71
CA SER A 63 -12.61 -29.62 30.44
C SER A 63 -11.85 -28.37 30.00
N SER A 64 -12.25 -27.23 30.55
CA SER A 64 -11.47 -25.99 30.51
C SER A 64 -10.86 -25.87 31.91
N MET A 65 -9.55 -26.11 32.00
CA MET A 65 -8.77 -26.04 33.24
C MET A 65 -7.93 -24.75 33.27
N TYR A 66 -8.50 -23.66 32.76
CA TYR A 66 -8.05 -22.30 32.98
C TYR A 66 -9.30 -21.48 33.27
N ASP A 67 -9.46 -21.19 34.55
CA ASP A 67 -10.45 -20.31 35.14
C ASP A 67 -9.67 -19.02 35.42
N ASP A 68 -9.93 -17.98 34.64
CA ASP A 68 -9.61 -16.59 34.96
C ASP A 68 -10.48 -15.71 34.05
N GLU A 69 -11.56 -15.20 34.66
CA GLU A 69 -12.16 -13.88 34.44
C GLU A 69 -12.57 -13.49 33.00
N ASP A 70 -13.85 -13.68 32.68
CA ASP A 70 -14.73 -12.55 32.35
C ASP A 70 -16.20 -13.01 32.26
N GLU A 71 -16.91 -12.95 33.39
CA GLU A 71 -18.37 -12.88 33.40
C GLU A 71 -18.81 -11.51 32.83
N GLY A 72 -18.84 -11.40 31.50
CA GLY A 72 -19.18 -10.12 30.88
C GLY A 72 -19.34 -10.18 29.37
N ALA A 73 -20.41 -10.80 28.87
CA ALA A 73 -21.18 -10.42 27.66
C ALA A 73 -21.63 -11.61 26.80
N LEU A 74 -22.75 -12.23 27.19
CA LEU A 74 -23.75 -12.67 26.21
C LEU A 74 -24.50 -11.44 25.66
N LYS A 75 -23.78 -10.49 25.05
CA LYS A 75 -24.41 -9.45 24.22
C LYS A 75 -24.65 -10.10 22.87
N ARG A 76 -25.92 -10.31 22.50
CA ARG A 76 -26.31 -10.39 21.09
C ARG A 76 -25.68 -9.16 20.43
N HIS A 77 -24.67 -9.34 19.60
CA HIS A 77 -23.96 -8.22 18.98
C HIS A 77 -24.97 -7.43 18.14
N ALA A 78 -25.50 -6.34 18.70
CA ALA A 78 -26.20 -5.34 17.92
C ALA A 78 -25.19 -4.86 16.87
N ILE A 79 -25.53 -5.05 15.60
CA ILE A 79 -24.72 -4.61 14.47
C ILE A 79 -24.39 -3.13 14.69
N SER A 80 -23.09 -2.80 14.72
CA SER A 80 -22.65 -1.42 14.94
C SER A 80 -23.29 -0.49 13.91
N PRO A 81 -23.83 0.68 14.29
CA PRO A 81 -24.40 1.65 13.33
C PRO A 81 -23.45 2.00 12.18
N SER A 82 -22.14 2.02 12.45
CA SER A 82 -21.10 2.24 11.43
C SER A 82 -21.05 1.12 10.38
N LEU A 83 -21.32 -0.13 10.77
CA LEU A 83 -21.35 -1.27 9.84
C LEU A 83 -22.61 -1.25 8.97
N ILE A 84 -23.75 -0.86 9.53
CA ILE A 84 -25.00 -0.65 8.77
C ILE A 84 -24.80 0.45 7.73
N ARG A 85 -24.12 1.53 8.10
CA ARG A 85 -23.78 2.63 7.18
C ARG A 85 -22.88 2.17 6.05
N LEU A 86 -21.85 1.38 6.35
CA LEU A 86 -20.95 0.79 5.36
C LEU A 86 -21.72 -0.08 4.36
N GLN A 87 -22.54 -1.01 4.86
CA GLN A 87 -23.36 -1.92 4.04
C GLN A 87 -24.29 -1.17 3.09
N ARG A 88 -24.89 -0.05 3.53
CA ARG A 88 -25.82 0.73 2.71
C ARG A 88 -25.15 1.51 1.57
N ASN A 89 -23.90 1.94 1.75
CA ASN A 89 -23.25 2.84 0.81
C ASN A 89 -22.13 2.17 -0.01
N VAL A 90 -21.81 0.90 0.29
CA VAL A 90 -20.69 0.16 -0.32
C VAL A 90 -20.67 0.26 -1.86
N GLU A 91 -21.82 0.06 -2.50
CA GLU A 91 -21.92 0.07 -3.97
C GLU A 91 -21.68 1.47 -4.56
N ILE A 92 -22.21 2.51 -3.91
CA ILE A 92 -22.06 3.91 -4.35
C ILE A 92 -20.60 4.33 -4.22
N TRP A 93 -19.99 4.01 -3.08
CA TRP A 93 -18.59 4.32 -2.77
C TRP A 93 -17.61 3.62 -3.72
N VAL A 94 -17.82 2.33 -3.98
CA VAL A 94 -16.97 1.56 -4.90
C VAL A 94 -17.15 2.03 -6.34
N ARG A 95 -18.38 2.35 -6.76
CA ARG A 95 -18.62 2.88 -8.11
C ARG A 95 -17.90 4.21 -8.33
N TRP A 96 -18.02 5.13 -7.38
CA TRP A 96 -17.28 6.40 -7.43
C TRP A 96 -15.77 6.14 -7.46
N PHE A 97 -15.25 5.29 -6.58
CA PHE A 97 -13.83 4.96 -6.54
C PHE A 97 -13.33 4.37 -7.87
N ASN A 98 -14.08 3.46 -8.49
CA ASN A 98 -13.71 2.88 -9.77
C ASN A 98 -13.73 3.92 -10.91
N SER A 99 -14.65 4.90 -10.84
CA SER A 99 -14.63 6.04 -11.77
C SER A 99 -13.37 6.88 -11.59
N VAL A 100 -13.01 7.21 -10.35
CA VAL A 100 -11.78 7.97 -10.05
C VAL A 100 -10.55 7.21 -10.50
N LYS A 101 -10.47 5.90 -10.18
CA LYS A 101 -9.38 5.01 -10.61
C LYS A 101 -9.23 5.03 -12.13
N ALA A 102 -10.33 4.94 -12.88
CA ALA A 102 -10.28 4.99 -14.34
C ALA A 102 -9.78 6.36 -14.84
N THR A 103 -10.26 7.46 -14.27
CA THR A 103 -9.81 8.82 -14.64
C THR A 103 -8.32 9.01 -14.39
N VAL A 104 -7.83 8.64 -13.20
CA VAL A 104 -6.40 8.79 -12.86
C VAL A 104 -5.54 7.91 -13.76
N LEU A 105 -5.85 6.62 -13.90
CA LEU A 105 -5.04 5.72 -14.71
C LEU A 105 -5.10 6.00 -16.22
N THR A 106 -6.04 6.80 -16.70
CA THR A 106 -6.16 7.16 -18.13
C THR A 106 -5.65 8.56 -18.44
N ASN A 107 -5.86 9.52 -17.54
CA ASN A 107 -5.65 10.94 -17.79
C ASN A 107 -4.52 11.55 -16.96
N ALA A 108 -4.08 10.89 -15.87
CA ALA A 108 -2.96 11.42 -15.10
C ALA A 108 -1.68 11.36 -15.92
N TYR A 109 -0.80 12.31 -15.68
CA TYR A 109 0.46 12.41 -16.40
C TYR A 109 1.34 11.20 -16.09
N GLU A 110 1.69 10.45 -17.12
CA GLU A 110 2.74 9.43 -17.07
C GLU A 110 4.05 10.07 -17.53
N PHE A 111 5.03 10.14 -16.64
CA PHE A 111 6.36 10.63 -17.02
C PHE A 111 7.04 9.58 -17.90
N THR A 112 7.16 9.89 -19.19
CA THR A 112 7.84 9.04 -20.18
C THR A 112 9.32 9.37 -20.34
N GLY A 113 9.82 10.34 -19.56
CA GLY A 113 11.16 10.89 -19.70
C GLY A 113 11.12 12.37 -20.08
N TYR A 114 12.29 13.01 -20.04
CA TYR A 114 12.47 14.34 -20.61
C TYR A 114 12.81 14.21 -22.09
N GLU A 115 12.03 14.87 -22.95
CA GLU A 115 12.46 15.15 -24.32
C GLU A 115 13.61 16.17 -24.29
N ASP A 116 14.47 16.17 -25.31
CA ASP A 116 15.62 17.11 -25.37
C ASP A 116 15.17 18.57 -25.25
N GLU A 117 14.03 18.92 -25.88
CA GLU A 117 13.43 20.26 -25.80
C GLU A 117 12.94 20.61 -24.38
N THR A 118 12.27 19.67 -23.70
CA THR A 118 11.80 19.86 -22.31
C THR A 118 12.97 20.00 -21.35
N LEU A 119 14.05 19.25 -21.60
CA LEU A 119 15.23 19.27 -20.77
C LEU A 119 16.01 20.57 -20.94
N ASP A 120 16.13 21.07 -22.17
CA ASP A 120 16.74 22.37 -22.44
C ASP A 120 15.93 23.52 -21.80
N LEU A 121 14.59 23.46 -21.83
CA LEU A 121 13.73 24.38 -21.09
C LEU A 121 13.97 24.34 -19.57
N LEU A 122 14.04 23.14 -19.01
CA LEU A 122 14.25 22.94 -17.58
C LEU A 122 15.65 23.38 -17.13
N LEU A 123 16.66 23.23 -17.98
CA LEU A 123 17.99 23.82 -17.76
C LEU A 123 17.96 25.35 -17.79
N LEU A 124 17.17 25.96 -18.68
CA LEU A 124 16.99 27.41 -18.75
C LEU A 124 16.33 27.96 -17.48
N PHE A 125 15.23 27.34 -17.03
CA PHE A 125 14.56 27.73 -15.80
C PHE A 125 15.43 27.49 -14.55
N LEU A 126 16.21 26.40 -14.54
CA LEU A 126 17.19 26.15 -13.47
C LEU A 126 18.26 27.24 -13.47
N LYS A 127 18.79 27.63 -14.64
CA LYS A 127 19.75 28.73 -14.75
C LYS A 127 19.18 30.02 -14.15
N ASN A 128 17.97 30.42 -14.56
CA ASN A 128 17.33 31.64 -14.08
C ASN A 128 17.15 31.61 -12.54
N TYR A 129 16.70 30.47 -12.01
CA TYR A 129 16.58 30.26 -10.56
C TYR A 129 17.91 30.39 -9.82
N LEU A 130 18.99 29.84 -10.37
CA LEU A 130 20.33 29.95 -9.78
C LEU A 130 20.88 31.38 -9.88
N GLU A 131 20.54 32.12 -10.94
CA GLU A 131 20.94 33.51 -11.14
C GLU A 131 20.25 34.45 -10.15
N ASP A 132 18.99 34.20 -9.82
CA ASP A 132 18.18 34.98 -8.88
C ASP A 132 18.49 34.69 -7.40
N MET A 133 19.31 33.68 -7.10
CA MET A 133 19.66 33.36 -5.71
C MET A 133 20.51 34.46 -5.05
N PRO A 134 20.12 34.95 -3.85
CA PRO A 134 20.79 36.06 -3.17
C PRO A 134 22.18 35.73 -2.60
N SER A 135 22.51 34.44 -2.43
CA SER A 135 23.82 33.98 -1.96
C SER A 135 24.25 32.77 -2.77
N LYS A 136 25.29 32.93 -3.59
CA LYS A 136 25.82 31.90 -4.48
C LYS A 136 27.07 31.28 -3.87
N CYS A 137 27.07 29.97 -3.71
CA CYS A 137 28.30 29.23 -3.37
C CYS A 137 29.15 29.04 -4.63
N THR A 138 30.45 28.75 -4.47
CA THR A 138 31.38 28.53 -5.60
C THR A 138 30.94 27.40 -6.52
N THR A 139 30.16 26.44 -6.02
CA THR A 139 29.58 25.35 -6.82
C THR A 139 28.44 25.85 -7.71
N VAL A 140 27.56 26.71 -7.20
CA VAL A 140 26.46 27.33 -7.97
C VAL A 140 27.02 28.20 -9.09
N GLU A 141 28.06 28.98 -8.84
CA GLU A 141 28.72 29.80 -9.87
C GLU A 141 29.33 28.95 -11.00
N LYS A 142 29.91 27.80 -10.67
CA LYS A 142 30.40 26.84 -11.67
C LYS A 142 29.27 26.26 -12.51
N ILE A 143 28.15 25.91 -11.89
CA ILE A 143 26.97 25.39 -12.60
C ILE A 143 26.43 26.45 -13.56
N ILE A 144 26.29 27.70 -13.12
CA ILE A 144 25.88 28.82 -13.98
C ILE A 144 26.86 29.01 -15.15
N SER A 145 28.17 28.94 -14.90
CA SER A 145 29.18 29.03 -15.95
C SER A 145 29.06 27.93 -17.00
N VAL A 146 28.75 26.70 -16.58
CA VAL A 146 28.55 25.56 -17.50
C VAL A 146 27.26 25.75 -18.29
N LEU A 147 26.17 26.18 -17.65
CA LEU A 147 24.89 26.45 -18.32
C LEU A 147 24.97 27.62 -19.30
N ASN A 148 25.81 28.63 -19.03
CA ASN A 148 26.04 29.76 -19.95
C ASN A 148 26.80 29.38 -21.22
N GLN A 149 27.44 28.22 -21.25
CA GLN A 149 28.09 27.69 -22.46
C GLN A 149 27.10 26.95 -23.37
N HIS A 150 25.88 26.66 -22.88
CA HIS A 150 24.83 26.02 -23.66
C HIS A 150 24.04 27.03 -24.47
N SER A 151 23.76 26.73 -25.74
CA SER A 151 22.86 27.52 -26.55
C SER A 151 21.43 27.04 -26.34
N PHE A 152 20.63 27.82 -25.61
CA PHE A 152 19.20 27.53 -25.44
C PHE A 152 18.43 27.90 -26.72
N PRO A 153 17.33 27.19 -27.05
CA PRO A 153 16.51 27.53 -28.21
C PRO A 153 15.84 28.91 -28.04
N GLU A 154 15.93 29.81 -29.02
CA GLU A 154 15.27 31.14 -28.98
C GLU A 154 13.75 31.07 -28.73
N LYS A 155 13.10 29.95 -29.12
CA LYS A 155 11.67 29.69 -28.90
C LYS A 155 11.30 29.37 -27.44
N ALA A 156 12.28 29.16 -26.56
CA ALA A 156 12.07 28.89 -25.15
C ALA A 156 11.73 30.17 -24.35
N GLU A 157 12.25 31.32 -24.79
CA GLU A 157 12.04 32.62 -24.12
C GLU A 157 10.63 33.17 -24.39
N GLU A 158 10.04 32.88 -25.56
CA GLU A 158 8.72 33.40 -25.94
C GLU A 158 7.55 32.50 -25.53
N LYS A 159 7.79 31.22 -25.22
CA LYS A 159 6.68 30.25 -25.24
C LYS A 159 5.76 30.26 -24.04
N GLU A 160 6.20 30.50 -22.80
CA GLU A 160 5.24 30.42 -21.67
C GLU A 160 5.61 31.35 -20.50
N GLU A 161 5.13 32.61 -20.54
CA GLU A 161 5.19 33.59 -19.43
C GLU A 161 4.59 33.08 -18.09
N ASN A 162 3.96 31.91 -18.09
CA ASN A 162 3.30 31.32 -16.92
C ASN A 162 4.03 30.11 -16.31
N LEU A 163 5.12 29.62 -16.91
CA LEU A 163 5.87 28.51 -16.32
C LEU A 163 6.81 29.01 -15.23
N GLN A 164 6.64 28.49 -14.01
CA GLN A 164 7.54 28.71 -12.90
C GLN A 164 8.22 27.40 -12.54
N ILE A 165 9.52 27.50 -12.21
CA ILE A 165 10.25 26.37 -11.68
C ILE A 165 9.74 26.01 -10.29
N ASP A 166 9.52 24.73 -10.04
CA ASP A 166 9.25 24.23 -8.69
C ASP A 166 10.49 24.45 -7.81
N GLU A 167 10.39 25.33 -6.83
CA GLU A 167 11.48 25.66 -5.92
C GLU A 167 11.96 24.45 -5.09
N GLU A 168 11.05 23.54 -4.70
CA GLU A 168 11.41 22.37 -3.92
C GLU A 168 12.20 21.39 -4.79
N TRP A 169 11.76 21.21 -6.04
CA TRP A 169 12.50 20.47 -7.05
C TRP A 169 13.90 21.08 -7.28
N ALA A 170 13.99 22.40 -7.47
CA ALA A 170 15.25 23.08 -7.74
C ALA A 170 16.25 22.95 -6.57
N LYS A 171 15.78 23.10 -5.33
CA LYS A 171 16.60 22.88 -4.12
C LYS A 171 17.10 21.45 -4.04
N ASN A 172 16.25 20.46 -4.30
CA ASN A 172 16.64 19.05 -4.27
C ASN A 172 17.66 18.70 -5.35
N ILE A 173 17.49 19.23 -6.57
CA ILE A 173 18.44 19.05 -7.66
C ILE A 173 19.78 19.73 -7.35
N LEU A 174 19.76 20.93 -6.76
CA LEU A 174 20.98 21.63 -6.36
C LEU A 174 21.80 20.81 -5.35
N VAL A 175 21.17 20.23 -4.34
CA VAL A 175 21.86 19.34 -3.38
C VAL A 175 22.51 18.13 -4.07
N ARG A 176 21.93 17.63 -5.17
CA ARG A 176 22.49 16.53 -5.96
C ARG A 176 23.63 17.00 -6.86
N LEU A 177 23.46 18.16 -7.48
CA LEU A 177 24.49 18.80 -8.30
C LEU A 177 25.73 19.15 -7.46
N GLU A 178 25.56 19.61 -6.22
CA GLU A 178 26.68 19.92 -5.32
C GLU A 178 27.52 18.69 -4.94
N LYS A 179 26.93 17.49 -4.94
CA LYS A 179 27.61 16.23 -4.62
C LYS A 179 28.32 15.62 -5.83
N THR A 180 28.05 16.12 -7.03
CA THR A 180 28.53 15.54 -8.28
C THR A 180 29.57 16.48 -8.88
N LYS A 181 30.63 15.94 -9.50
CA LYS A 181 31.57 16.76 -10.26
C LYS A 181 30.91 17.14 -11.59
N ILE A 182 30.71 18.43 -11.82
CA ILE A 182 30.05 18.96 -13.01
C ILE A 182 31.11 19.65 -13.85
N ASP A 183 31.43 19.06 -15.00
CA ASP A 183 32.39 19.62 -15.97
C ASP A 183 31.70 20.02 -17.28
N SER A 184 30.52 19.47 -17.61
CA SER A 184 29.74 19.84 -18.81
C SER A 184 28.22 19.92 -18.58
N VAL A 185 27.50 20.45 -19.58
CA VAL A 185 26.03 20.55 -19.57
C VAL A 185 25.42 19.15 -19.52
N GLU A 186 26.00 18.18 -20.22
CA GLU A 186 25.59 16.78 -20.23
C GLU A 186 25.66 16.15 -18.83
N ASP A 187 26.61 16.56 -17.97
CA ASP A 187 26.64 16.12 -16.57
C ASP A 187 25.42 16.64 -15.80
N VAL A 188 24.99 17.88 -16.06
CA VAL A 188 23.76 18.45 -15.48
C VAL A 188 22.52 17.71 -16.02
N LYS A 189 22.46 17.49 -17.34
CA LYS A 189 21.41 16.68 -17.98
C LYS A 189 21.31 15.30 -17.34
N LYS A 190 22.46 14.67 -17.09
CA LYS A 190 22.59 13.36 -16.46
C LYS A 190 22.11 13.38 -15.02
N VAL A 191 22.47 14.37 -14.21
CA VAL A 191 21.97 14.46 -12.82
C VAL A 191 20.45 14.66 -12.79
N ILE A 192 19.89 15.45 -13.69
CA ILE A 192 18.44 15.67 -13.81
C ILE A 192 17.75 14.35 -14.22
N THR A 193 18.19 13.74 -15.32
CA THR A 193 17.58 12.53 -15.91
C THR A 193 17.80 11.27 -15.09
N GLU A 194 18.95 11.11 -14.44
CA GLU A 194 19.22 9.93 -13.64
C GLU A 194 18.43 9.90 -12.34
N GLY A 195 17.79 11.03 -11.95
CA GLY A 195 16.85 11.10 -10.83
C GLY A 195 17.40 10.56 -9.51
N ASP A 196 16.66 10.71 -8.43
CA ASP A 196 17.02 10.02 -7.20
C ASP A 196 16.62 8.54 -7.33
N LYS A 197 17.45 7.76 -8.05
CA LYS A 197 17.36 6.29 -8.18
C LYS A 197 17.55 5.56 -6.85
N HIS A 198 17.68 6.28 -5.73
CA HIS A 198 17.76 5.66 -4.42
C HIS A 198 16.51 4.84 -4.16
N GLU A 199 16.67 3.52 -4.13
CA GLU A 199 15.63 2.61 -3.70
C GLU A 199 15.35 2.88 -2.22
N LEU A 200 14.11 3.24 -1.91
CA LEU A 200 13.65 3.39 -0.54
C LEU A 200 13.50 1.98 0.07
N VAL A 201 14.33 1.68 1.07
CA VAL A 201 14.35 0.39 1.75
C VAL A 201 13.95 0.56 3.21
N GLY A 202 12.87 -0.13 3.59
CA GLY A 202 12.43 -0.24 4.97
C GLY A 202 11.47 0.85 5.43
N TYR A 203 10.87 0.62 6.59
CA TYR A 203 9.74 1.40 7.11
C TYR A 203 10.04 2.88 7.31
N ASN A 204 11.18 3.23 7.94
CA ASN A 204 11.49 4.63 8.27
C ASN A 204 11.74 5.48 7.03
N GLN A 205 12.42 4.94 6.02
CA GLN A 205 12.69 5.67 4.78
C GLN A 205 11.40 5.94 4.02
N TRP A 206 10.54 4.92 3.89
CA TRP A 206 9.22 5.10 3.31
C TRP A 206 8.37 6.08 4.10
N PHE A 207 8.35 5.98 5.42
CA PHE A 207 7.57 6.91 6.24
C PHE A 207 8.01 8.36 6.03
N GLN A 208 9.31 8.64 6.07
CA GLN A 208 9.85 9.99 5.82
C GLN A 208 9.56 10.47 4.40
N TYR A 209 9.66 9.59 3.41
CA TYR A 209 9.30 9.93 2.04
C TYR A 209 7.81 10.31 1.93
N LEU A 210 6.91 9.48 2.47
CA LEU A 210 5.47 9.68 2.39
C LEU A 210 5.04 10.99 3.06
N ILE A 211 5.58 11.33 4.23
CA ILE A 211 5.17 12.56 4.94
C ILE A 211 5.67 13.84 4.26
N ASN A 212 6.75 13.78 3.49
CA ASN A 212 7.34 14.93 2.82
C ASN A 212 6.85 15.09 1.37
N ASN A 213 6.45 14.01 0.69
CA ASN A 213 6.05 14.04 -0.72
C ASN A 213 4.54 13.85 -0.88
N GLU A 214 3.92 14.55 -1.83
CA GLU A 214 2.52 14.31 -2.21
C GLU A 214 2.44 13.07 -3.12
N PRO A 215 1.40 12.23 -3.00
CA PRO A 215 1.24 11.12 -3.91
C PRO A 215 0.84 11.64 -5.30
N GLN A 216 1.57 11.19 -6.32
CA GLN A 216 1.33 11.49 -7.73
C GLN A 216 1.35 10.21 -8.55
N HIS A 217 0.65 10.19 -9.69
CA HIS A 217 0.62 9.04 -10.58
C HIS A 217 2.03 8.63 -11.05
N THR A 218 2.86 9.62 -11.41
CA THR A 218 4.26 9.45 -11.81
C THR A 218 5.08 8.66 -10.79
N THR A 219 4.85 8.88 -9.49
CA THR A 219 5.60 8.19 -8.42
C THR A 219 5.38 6.68 -8.43
N PHE A 220 4.20 6.23 -8.87
CA PHE A 220 3.87 4.80 -8.99
C PHE A 220 4.49 4.13 -10.23
N HIS A 221 4.97 4.92 -11.19
CA HIS A 221 5.72 4.42 -12.35
C HIS A 221 7.23 4.51 -12.15
N GLU A 222 7.72 5.56 -11.49
CA GLU A 222 9.16 5.79 -11.33
C GLU A 222 9.78 5.10 -10.11
N LYS A 223 9.11 5.18 -8.94
CA LYS A 223 9.69 4.77 -7.65
C LYS A 223 9.02 3.53 -7.05
N ILE A 224 7.70 3.41 -7.15
CA ILE A 224 6.96 2.32 -6.50
C ILE A 224 6.78 1.16 -7.46
N THR A 225 7.70 0.20 -7.41
CA THR A 225 7.52 -1.07 -8.14
C THR A 225 6.36 -1.90 -7.56
N SER A 226 5.87 -2.88 -8.32
CA SER A 226 4.82 -3.81 -7.85
C SER A 226 5.15 -4.45 -6.50
N LYS A 227 6.42 -4.81 -6.25
CA LYS A 227 6.84 -5.35 -4.95
C LYS A 227 6.74 -4.32 -3.83
N GLN A 228 7.16 -3.08 -4.09
CA GLN A 228 7.11 -1.99 -3.11
C GLN A 228 5.68 -1.60 -2.78
N LEU A 229 4.76 -1.66 -3.75
CA LEU A 229 3.33 -1.44 -3.50
C LEU A 229 2.80 -2.37 -2.40
N TRP A 230 3.13 -3.66 -2.45
CA TRP A 230 2.71 -4.62 -1.42
C TRP A 230 3.40 -4.39 -0.07
N VAL A 231 4.65 -3.92 -0.06
CA VAL A 231 5.35 -3.51 1.16
C VAL A 231 4.63 -2.32 1.80
N LEU A 232 4.24 -1.31 1.01
CA LEU A 232 3.49 -0.16 1.48
C LEU A 232 2.12 -0.56 2.03
N ILE A 233 1.40 -1.50 1.40
CA ILE A 233 0.13 -2.03 1.93
C ILE A 233 0.35 -2.71 3.29
N LYS A 234 1.44 -3.46 3.47
CA LYS A 234 1.77 -4.06 4.78
C LYS A 234 2.06 -2.98 5.84
N TYR A 235 2.82 -1.94 5.50
CA TYR A 235 3.09 -0.83 6.42
C TYR A 235 1.82 -0.05 6.78
N MET A 236 0.94 0.16 5.79
CA MET A 236 -0.40 0.73 6.00
C MET A 236 -1.20 -0.09 7.02
N SER A 237 -1.29 -1.40 6.81
CA SER A 237 -2.06 -2.31 7.68
C SER A 237 -1.53 -2.35 9.13
N ASN A 238 -0.20 -2.38 9.29
CA ASN A 238 0.40 -2.60 10.61
C ASN A 238 0.36 -1.35 11.51
N THR A 239 0.70 -0.19 10.95
CA THR A 239 0.99 1.01 11.76
C THR A 239 0.24 2.25 11.27
N TRP A 240 0.34 2.60 9.99
CA TRP A 240 -0.14 3.90 9.51
C TRP A 240 -1.66 4.05 9.54
N ILE A 241 -2.43 2.97 9.34
CA ILE A 241 -3.90 3.03 9.45
C ILE A 241 -4.37 3.43 10.85
N LYS A 242 -3.61 3.07 11.88
CA LYS A 242 -3.90 3.49 13.26
C LYS A 242 -3.60 4.97 13.46
N GLU A 243 -2.56 5.50 12.81
CA GLU A 243 -2.25 6.94 12.84
C GLU A 243 -3.32 7.75 12.11
N ILE A 244 -3.79 7.27 10.96
CA ILE A 244 -4.92 7.84 10.24
C ILE A 244 -6.14 7.91 11.16
N HIS A 245 -6.53 6.77 11.75
CA HIS A 245 -7.70 6.70 12.61
C HIS A 245 -7.58 7.54 13.90
N LYS A 246 -6.38 7.63 14.48
CA LYS A 246 -6.12 8.44 15.69
C LYS A 246 -5.89 9.92 15.39
N LYS A 247 -5.94 10.35 14.13
CA LYS A 247 -5.59 11.73 13.71
C LYS A 247 -4.20 12.15 14.19
N GLY A 248 -3.20 11.29 13.95
CA GLY A 248 -1.80 11.61 14.23
C GLY A 248 -1.31 12.83 13.43
N ARG A 249 -0.11 13.34 13.74
CA ARG A 249 0.44 14.57 13.14
C ARG A 249 0.39 14.60 11.59
N HIS A 250 0.61 13.46 10.94
CA HIS A 250 0.69 13.34 9.49
C HIS A 250 -0.50 12.58 8.86
N TYR A 251 -1.64 12.50 9.57
CA TYR A 251 -2.75 11.63 9.17
C TYR A 251 -3.31 11.92 7.77
N ARG A 252 -3.41 13.20 7.37
CA ARG A 252 -3.92 13.60 6.05
C ARG A 252 -3.03 13.07 4.92
N ARG A 253 -1.71 13.26 5.09
CA ARG A 253 -0.75 12.80 4.09
C ARG A 253 -0.78 11.27 3.95
N LEU A 254 -0.85 10.54 5.06
CA LEU A 254 -1.00 9.07 5.03
C LEU A 254 -2.33 8.63 4.40
N GLN A 255 -3.41 9.38 4.61
CA GLN A 255 -4.70 9.13 3.98
C GLN A 255 -4.62 9.30 2.45
N ASP A 256 -3.98 10.37 1.97
CA ASP A 256 -3.78 10.62 0.54
C ASP A 256 -2.98 9.48 -0.11
N TRP A 257 -1.90 9.05 0.55
CA TRP A 257 -1.08 7.92 0.12
C TRP A 257 -1.88 6.61 0.10
N LEU A 258 -2.70 6.34 1.11
CA LEU A 258 -3.54 5.15 1.13
C LEU A 258 -4.53 5.14 -0.04
N PHE A 259 -5.12 6.30 -0.35
CA PHE A 259 -6.03 6.44 -1.49
C PHE A 259 -5.32 6.10 -2.82
N TYR A 260 -4.13 6.67 -3.06
CA TYR A 260 -3.34 6.39 -4.25
C TYR A 260 -2.86 4.94 -4.34
N ILE A 261 -2.46 4.34 -3.21
CA ILE A 261 -2.09 2.92 -3.14
C ILE A 261 -3.28 2.05 -3.58
N LEU A 262 -4.50 2.35 -3.14
CA LEU A 262 -5.70 1.62 -3.55
C LEU A 262 -5.97 1.76 -5.05
N ILE A 263 -5.80 2.96 -5.62
CA ILE A 263 -5.96 3.22 -7.07
C ILE A 263 -5.01 2.34 -7.89
N HIS A 264 -3.73 2.33 -7.51
CA HIS A 264 -2.68 1.60 -8.23
C HIS A 264 -2.63 0.11 -7.86
N THR A 265 -3.50 -0.38 -6.97
CA THR A 265 -3.59 -1.81 -6.70
C THR A 265 -4.16 -2.53 -7.94
N PRO A 266 -3.46 -3.57 -8.47
CA PRO A 266 -3.90 -4.31 -9.65
C PRO A 266 -5.27 -4.96 -9.42
N GLU A 267 -6.11 -5.02 -10.46
CA GLU A 267 -7.43 -5.66 -10.35
C GLU A 267 -7.33 -7.18 -10.15
N ARG A 268 -6.30 -7.80 -10.74
CA ARG A 268 -6.05 -9.24 -10.65
C ARG A 268 -4.84 -9.47 -9.75
N VAL A 269 -5.08 -10.08 -8.61
CA VAL A 269 -4.07 -10.32 -7.58
C VAL A 269 -4.02 -11.81 -7.24
N THR A 270 -2.86 -12.28 -6.80
CA THR A 270 -2.69 -13.65 -6.32
C THR A 270 -3.34 -13.83 -4.95
N ALA A 271 -3.60 -15.07 -4.54
CA ALA A 271 -4.17 -15.37 -3.23
C ALA A 271 -3.34 -14.81 -2.06
N GLU A 272 -2.01 -14.78 -2.21
CA GLU A 272 -1.10 -14.16 -1.23
C GLU A 272 -1.40 -12.66 -1.07
N TYR A 273 -1.49 -11.94 -2.18
CA TYR A 273 -1.78 -10.51 -2.20
C TYR A 273 -3.22 -10.20 -1.77
N THR A 274 -4.18 -11.07 -2.10
CA THR A 274 -5.54 -10.99 -1.54
C THR A 274 -5.52 -11.11 -0.01
N SER A 275 -4.69 -11.99 0.55
CA SER A 275 -4.57 -12.11 2.02
C SER A 275 -4.03 -10.83 2.66
N ILE A 276 -3.03 -10.18 2.03
CA ILE A 276 -2.49 -8.91 2.52
C ILE A 276 -3.57 -7.81 2.51
N LEU A 277 -4.36 -7.72 1.43
CA LEU A 277 -5.49 -6.79 1.35
C LEU A 277 -6.54 -7.12 2.42
N ARG A 278 -6.87 -8.40 2.60
CA ARG A 278 -7.82 -8.85 3.63
C ARG A 278 -7.36 -8.44 5.03
N ASP A 279 -6.07 -8.51 5.34
CA ASP A 279 -5.54 -8.08 6.64
C ASP A 279 -5.68 -6.58 6.84
N LEU A 280 -5.40 -5.76 5.81
CA LEU A 280 -5.69 -4.32 5.83
C LEU A 280 -7.18 -4.06 6.04
N GLY A 281 -8.06 -4.76 5.32
CA GLY A 281 -9.51 -4.64 5.43
C GLY A 281 -10.02 -4.97 6.83
N LYS A 282 -9.55 -6.07 7.43
CA LYS A 282 -9.85 -6.43 8.83
C LYS A 282 -9.41 -5.34 9.81
N LYS A 283 -8.22 -4.75 9.58
CA LYS A 283 -7.72 -3.68 10.45
C LYS A 283 -8.59 -2.43 10.37
N CYS A 284 -9.00 -2.03 9.16
CA CYS A 284 -9.94 -0.94 8.96
C CYS A 284 -11.29 -1.24 9.63
N LEU A 285 -11.81 -2.46 9.49
CA LEU A 285 -13.06 -2.89 10.11
C LEU A 285 -13.01 -2.81 11.64
N GLU A 286 -11.94 -3.32 12.26
CA GLU A 286 -11.71 -3.19 13.71
C GLU A 286 -11.74 -1.73 14.17
N LEU A 287 -11.17 -0.81 13.38
CA LEU A 287 -11.11 0.61 13.72
C LEU A 287 -12.50 1.27 13.61
N ILE A 288 -13.25 0.96 12.54
CA ILE A 288 -14.63 1.41 12.33
C ILE A 288 -15.55 0.96 13.47
N GLN A 289 -15.32 -0.25 14.02
CA GLN A 289 -16.12 -0.79 15.13
C GLN A 289 -15.76 -0.21 16.50
N LYS A 290 -14.49 0.21 16.72
CA LYS A 290 -13.99 0.68 18.02
C LYS A 290 -14.46 2.09 18.40
N LYS A 291 -14.77 2.94 17.44
CA LYS A 291 -15.36 4.26 17.69
C LYS A 291 -16.41 4.55 16.61
N PRO A 292 -17.62 5.00 16.97
CA PRO A 292 -18.43 5.75 16.04
C PRO A 292 -17.65 7.03 15.74
N VAL A 293 -16.96 7.06 14.60
CA VAL A 293 -16.34 8.28 14.09
C VAL A 293 -17.49 9.27 13.91
N GLU A 294 -17.44 10.42 14.59
CA GLU A 294 -18.35 11.52 14.27
C GLU A 294 -18.17 11.83 12.79
N ALA A 295 -19.21 11.54 11.99
CA ALA A 295 -19.17 11.42 10.54
C ALA A 295 -18.74 12.70 9.79
N HIS A 296 -18.45 13.78 10.51
CA HIS A 296 -18.18 15.10 9.97
C HIS A 296 -16.70 15.52 10.02
N GLU A 297 -15.82 14.82 10.75
CA GLU A 297 -14.44 15.31 10.97
C GLU A 297 -13.32 14.57 10.20
N ASN A 298 -13.62 13.45 9.54
CA ASN A 298 -12.62 12.60 8.84
C ASN A 298 -12.99 12.37 7.37
N LYS A 299 -13.38 13.44 6.67
CA LYS A 299 -13.71 13.38 5.24
C LYS A 299 -12.46 13.11 4.40
N ILE A 300 -12.64 12.35 3.32
CA ILE A 300 -11.60 12.19 2.31
C ILE A 300 -11.36 13.55 1.65
N THR A 301 -10.10 13.97 1.63
CA THR A 301 -9.61 15.11 0.84
C THR A 301 -8.94 14.57 -0.41
N LEU A 302 -9.17 15.21 -1.56
CA LEU A 302 -8.49 14.83 -2.79
C LEU A 302 -7.11 15.53 -2.86
N PRO A 303 -6.05 14.80 -3.24
CA PRO A 303 -4.75 15.40 -3.53
C PRO A 303 -4.81 16.36 -4.74
N LYS A 304 -3.80 17.22 -4.89
CA LYS A 304 -3.77 18.28 -5.90
C LYS A 304 -3.91 17.76 -7.34
N GLU A 305 -3.21 16.69 -7.70
CA GLU A 305 -3.31 16.06 -9.03
C GLU A 305 -4.77 15.68 -9.37
N MET A 306 -5.58 15.28 -8.38
CA MET A 306 -6.99 14.97 -8.62
C MET A 306 -7.87 16.20 -8.83
N ALA A 307 -7.52 17.32 -8.19
CA ALA A 307 -8.18 18.59 -8.45
C ALA A 307 -7.87 19.08 -9.88
N GLU A 308 -6.62 18.90 -10.34
CA GLU A 308 -6.19 19.22 -11.71
C GLU A 308 -6.90 18.35 -12.76
N LEU A 309 -7.16 17.08 -12.43
CA LEU A 309 -7.92 16.15 -13.26
C LEU A 309 -9.45 16.36 -13.22
N ASN A 310 -9.93 17.44 -12.58
CA ASN A 310 -11.35 17.75 -12.38
C ASN A 310 -12.14 16.61 -11.71
N VAL A 311 -11.51 15.88 -10.79
CA VAL A 311 -12.19 14.86 -10.00
C VAL A 311 -12.96 15.55 -8.87
N GLU A 312 -14.28 15.34 -8.85
CA GLU A 312 -15.14 15.84 -7.78
C GLU A 312 -15.55 14.74 -6.80
N ILE A 313 -15.83 15.14 -5.55
CA ILE A 313 -16.46 14.29 -4.53
C ILE A 313 -17.97 14.59 -4.56
N PRO A 314 -18.81 13.68 -5.10
CA PRO A 314 -20.26 13.85 -5.04
C PRO A 314 -20.79 13.97 -3.61
N ALA A 315 -21.88 14.72 -3.42
CA ALA A 315 -22.54 14.85 -2.11
C ALA A 315 -22.91 13.49 -1.48
N ALA A 316 -23.23 12.49 -2.31
CA ALA A 316 -23.54 11.13 -1.88
C ALA A 316 -22.36 10.40 -1.20
N VAL A 317 -21.12 10.84 -1.42
CA VAL A 317 -19.89 10.23 -0.87
C VAL A 317 -19.13 11.17 0.08
N GLU A 318 -19.63 12.37 0.33
CA GLU A 318 -18.94 13.43 1.08
C GLU A 318 -18.62 13.06 2.53
N ASN A 319 -19.41 12.18 3.14
CA ASN A 319 -19.21 11.77 4.52
C ASN A 319 -18.29 10.53 4.64
N MET A 320 -17.83 9.95 3.53
CA MET A 320 -17.04 8.72 3.54
C MET A 320 -15.65 8.93 4.16
N THR A 321 -15.26 8.02 5.05
CA THR A 321 -13.89 7.97 5.58
C THR A 321 -13.00 7.06 4.73
N ILE A 322 -11.70 7.30 4.73
CA ILE A 322 -10.73 6.44 4.01
C ILE A 322 -10.76 4.98 4.49
N THR A 323 -11.02 4.75 5.79
CA THR A 323 -11.17 3.39 6.35
C THR A 323 -12.39 2.68 5.78
N GLU A 324 -13.53 3.37 5.67
CA GLU A 324 -14.77 2.80 5.11
C GLU A 324 -14.63 2.53 3.61
N LEU A 325 -14.00 3.44 2.88
CA LEU A 325 -13.67 3.24 1.48
C LEU A 325 -12.77 2.02 1.29
N THR A 326 -11.70 1.92 2.09
CA THR A 326 -10.74 0.82 2.02
C THR A 326 -11.43 -0.54 2.20
N VAL A 327 -12.30 -0.67 3.21
CA VAL A 327 -13.06 -1.92 3.41
C VAL A 327 -13.98 -2.20 2.22
N SER A 328 -14.66 -1.16 1.72
CA SER A 328 -15.62 -1.29 0.62
C SER A 328 -14.94 -1.74 -0.68
N VAL A 329 -13.81 -1.14 -1.02
CA VAL A 329 -13.00 -1.51 -2.18
C VAL A 329 -12.46 -2.94 -2.04
N ILE A 330 -11.93 -3.31 -0.87
CA ILE A 330 -11.40 -4.67 -0.65
C ILE A 330 -12.51 -5.72 -0.72
N ALA A 331 -13.68 -5.43 -0.15
CA ALA A 331 -14.81 -6.35 -0.15
C ALA A 331 -15.40 -6.57 -1.54
N VAL A 332 -15.58 -5.49 -2.33
CA VAL A 332 -16.25 -5.56 -3.62
C VAL A 332 -15.29 -5.90 -4.75
N ASN A 333 -14.17 -5.17 -4.91
CA ASN A 333 -13.28 -5.34 -6.06
C ASN A 333 -12.44 -6.63 -5.95
N TYR A 334 -12.18 -7.13 -4.74
CA TYR A 334 -11.35 -8.33 -4.50
C TYR A 334 -12.13 -9.52 -3.91
N GLY A 335 -13.47 -9.44 -3.92
CA GLY A 335 -14.35 -10.54 -3.54
C GLY A 335 -14.33 -10.93 -2.06
N GLN A 336 -13.82 -10.06 -1.16
CA GLN A 336 -13.78 -10.30 0.29
C GLN A 336 -15.09 -9.84 0.96
N LYS A 337 -16.24 -10.35 0.49
CA LYS A 337 -17.57 -9.94 0.96
C LYS A 337 -17.81 -10.19 2.45
N ASP A 338 -17.08 -11.13 3.03
CA ASP A 338 -17.13 -11.43 4.46
C ASP A 338 -16.63 -10.28 5.36
N LEU A 339 -16.01 -9.25 4.81
CA LEU A 339 -15.64 -8.04 5.55
C LEU A 339 -16.80 -7.07 5.79
N ILE A 340 -17.88 -7.20 5.00
CA ILE A 340 -19.06 -6.32 5.05
C ILE A 340 -20.33 -7.06 5.51
N GLU A 341 -20.28 -8.39 5.63
CA GLU A 341 -21.35 -9.23 6.22
C GLU A 341 -21.17 -9.35 7.74
#